data_AF-A0A453IL44-F1
#
_entry.id   AF-A0A453IL44-F1
#
_cell.length_a   1.000
_cell.length_b   1.000
_cell.length_c   1.000
_cell.angle_alpha   90.00
_cell.angle_beta   90.00
_cell.angle_gamma   90.00
#
_symmetry.space_group_name_H-M   'P 1'
#
loop_
_entity.id
_entity.type
_entity.pdbx_description
1 polymer ?
#
loop_
_entity_poly.entity_id
_entity_poly.type
_entity_poly.pdbx_seq_one_letter_code
_entity_poly.pdbx_strand_id
1 'polypeptide(L)'
;IMQKSFMVGINLYSRSEVVAMEWLVQEVLDFQCFVTTVHNFLWFYLKAAKADDKVEDLAKHLALLTLLDHKHLSYWPSTVAASVVALACLATDKESSCHRVME
;
A
#
# COMPACT_ATOMS: atom_id res chain seq x y z
N ILE A 1 0.17 -15.30 27.72
CA ILE A 1 -0.64 -16.06 26.73
C ILE A 1 0.35 -16.81 25.85
N MET A 2 0.55 -18.12 26.07
CA MET A 2 1.51 -18.94 25.32
C MET A 2 0.78 -19.62 24.17
N GLN A 3 0.54 -18.88 23.08
CA GLN A 3 -0.07 -19.46 21.89
C GLN A 3 0.92 -20.46 21.27
N LYS A 4 0.53 -21.75 21.25
CA LYS A 4 1.39 -22.87 20.82
C LYS A 4 1.37 -23.09 19.31
N SER A 5 0.28 -22.69 18.64
CA SER A 5 0.06 -22.85 17.21
C SER A 5 -0.79 -21.73 16.60
N PHE A 6 -0.60 -21.49 15.30
CA PHE A 6 -1.18 -20.42 14.49
C PHE A 6 -1.90 -21.03 13.28
N MET A 7 -3.19 -20.70 13.10
CA MET A 7 -3.97 -21.15 11.94
C MET A 7 -3.95 -20.04 10.87
N VAL A 8 -3.50 -20.37 9.66
CA VAL A 8 -3.50 -19.46 8.50
C VAL A 8 -4.17 -20.18 7.33
N GLY A 9 -5.38 -19.74 6.98
CA GLY A 9 -6.23 -20.47 6.03
C GLY A 9 -6.54 -21.89 6.55
N ILE A 10 -6.16 -22.91 5.79
CA ILE A 10 -6.30 -24.33 6.18
C ILE A 10 -5.06 -24.91 6.88
N ASN A 11 -3.97 -24.15 6.96
CA ASN A 11 -2.68 -24.64 7.47
C ASN A 11 -2.50 -24.29 8.95
N LEU A 12 -1.86 -25.19 9.70
CA LEU A 12 -1.56 -25.02 11.11
C LEU A 12 -0.03 -24.98 11.30
N TYR A 13 0.48 -23.88 11.85
CA TYR A 13 1.91 -23.67 12.10
C TYR A 13 2.20 -23.67 13.59
N SER A 14 3.28 -24.31 14.00
CA SER A 14 3.85 -24.21 15.33
C SER A 14 4.50 -22.85 15.56
N ARG A 15 4.64 -22.46 16.83
CA ARG A 15 5.40 -21.25 17.18
C ARG A 15 6.84 -21.26 16.66
N SER A 16 7.51 -22.42 16.67
CA SER A 16 8.87 -22.54 16.14
C SER A 16 8.95 -22.25 14.65
N GLU A 17 7.98 -22.71 13.86
CA GLU A 17 7.94 -22.44 12.41
C GLU A 17 7.73 -20.96 12.12
N VAL A 18 6.81 -20.30 12.83
CA VAL A 18 6.55 -18.87 12.65
C VAL A 18 7.76 -18.03 13.03
N VAL A 19 8.43 -18.34 14.15
CA VAL A 19 9.63 -17.63 14.60
C VAL A 19 10.81 -17.87 13.65
N ALA A 20 10.96 -19.09 13.12
CA ALA A 20 11.99 -19.37 12.13
C ALA A 20 11.77 -18.57 10.84
N MET A 21 10.52 -18.44 10.39
CA MET A 21 10.18 -17.62 9.22
C MET A 21 10.35 -16.12 9.48
N GLU A 22 9.98 -15.64 10.66
CA GLU A 22 10.21 -14.25 11.08
C GLU A 22 11.70 -13.89 10.98
N TRP A 23 12.56 -14.74 11.55
CA TRP A 23 14.01 -14.57 11.48
C TRP A 23 14.51 -14.54 10.04
N LEU A 24 14.11 -15.53 9.22
CA LEU A 24 14.53 -15.63 7.83
C LEU A 24 14.13 -14.40 7.01
N VAL A 25 12.89 -13.91 7.17
CA VAL A 25 12.42 -12.72 6.45
C VAL A 25 13.22 -11.48 6.84
N GLN A 26 13.50 -11.28 8.13
CA GLN A 26 14.31 -10.15 8.60
C GLN A 26 15.74 -10.21 8.08
N GLU A 27 16.35 -11.40 8.06
CA GLU A 27 17.70 -11.63 7.54
C GLU A 27 17.78 -11.35 6.03
N VAL A 28 16.83 -11.85 5.25
CA VAL A 28 16.77 -11.59 3.79
C VAL A 28 16.58 -10.11 3.46
N LEU A 29 15.91 -9.36 4.33
CA LEU A 29 15.69 -7.92 4.16
C LEU A 29 16.84 -7.06 4.72
N ASP A 30 17.93 -7.64 5.23
CA ASP A 30 18.98 -6.93 5.94
C ASP A 30 18.42 -6.02 7.06
N PHE A 31 17.36 -6.50 7.73
CA PHE A 31 16.60 -5.77 8.75
C PHE A 31 16.01 -4.42 8.27
N GLN A 32 15.94 -4.17 6.96
CA GLN A 32 15.31 -2.99 6.36
C GLN A 32 13.78 -3.16 6.28
N CYS A 33 13.11 -3.24 7.43
CA CYS A 33 11.67 -3.49 7.51
C CYS A 33 10.78 -2.25 7.29
N PHE A 34 11.37 -1.05 7.20
CA PHE A 34 10.66 0.23 7.16
C PHE A 34 10.72 0.91 5.78
N VAL A 35 10.48 0.15 4.71
CA VAL A 35 10.47 0.69 3.35
C VAL A 35 9.20 1.51 3.11
N THR A 36 9.32 2.58 2.32
CA THR A 36 8.18 3.44 1.98
C THR A 36 7.14 2.68 1.16
N THR A 37 5.87 2.77 1.52
CA THR A 37 4.75 2.18 0.78
C THR A 37 3.95 3.24 0.03
N VAL A 38 3.06 2.80 -0.87
CA VAL A 38 2.14 3.70 -1.60
C VAL A 38 1.31 4.52 -0.62
N HIS A 39 0.90 3.91 0.50
CA HIS A 39 0.11 4.57 1.53
C HIS A 39 0.82 5.78 2.16
N ASN A 40 2.15 5.70 2.35
CA ASN A 40 2.94 6.80 2.90
C ASN A 40 2.90 8.06 2.02
N PHE A 41 2.84 7.89 0.70
CA PHE A 41 2.74 9.00 -0.27
C PHE A 41 1.31 9.45 -0.54
N LEU A 42 0.31 8.60 -0.26
CA LEU A 42 -1.09 8.88 -0.58
C LEU A 42 -1.59 10.16 0.10
N TRP A 43 -1.27 10.34 1.39
CA TRP A 43 -1.64 11.55 2.14
C TRP A 43 -1.08 12.83 1.52
N PHE A 44 0.17 12.78 1.03
CA PHE A 44 0.83 13.93 0.41
C PHE A 44 0.07 14.37 -0.85
N TYR A 45 -0.22 13.43 -1.75
CA TYR A 45 -0.90 13.74 -3.02
C TYR A 45 -2.38 14.11 -2.84
N LEU A 46 -3.09 13.47 -1.91
CA LEU A 46 -4.47 13.84 -1.59
C LEU A 46 -4.57 15.28 -1.08
N LYS A 47 -3.61 15.69 -0.25
CA LYS A 47 -3.51 17.07 0.24
C LYS A 47 -3.21 18.05 -0.88
N ALA A 48 -2.27 17.72 -1.78
CA ALA A 48 -1.95 18.54 -2.96
C ALA A 48 -3.16 18.70 -3.90
N ALA A 49 -3.91 17.62 -4.12
CA ALA A 49 -5.12 17.60 -4.94
C ALA A 49 -6.30 18.39 -4.34
N LYS A 50 -6.22 18.76 -3.05
CA LYS A 50 -7.37 19.22 -2.25
C LYS A 50 -8.54 18.25 -2.38
N ALA A 51 -8.25 16.96 -2.19
CA ALA A 51 -9.23 15.88 -2.28
C ALA A 51 -10.37 16.08 -1.28
N ASP A 52 -11.58 15.72 -1.68
CA ASP A 52 -12.68 15.47 -0.74
C ASP A 52 -12.74 14.00 -0.38
N ASP A 53 -13.64 13.66 0.54
CA ASP A 53 -13.83 12.30 1.04
C ASP A 53 -14.04 11.28 -0.09
N LYS A 54 -14.77 11.65 -1.15
CA LYS A 54 -15.00 10.77 -2.31
C LYS A 54 -13.70 10.41 -3.05
N VAL A 55 -12.84 11.40 -3.32
CA VAL A 55 -11.54 11.16 -3.97
C VAL A 55 -10.63 10.38 -3.05
N GLU A 56 -10.61 10.71 -1.76
CA GLU A 56 -9.78 10.02 -0.77
C GLU A 56 -10.14 8.53 -0.63
N ASP A 57 -11.43 8.21 -0.51
CA ASP A 57 -11.91 6.84 -0.41
C ASP A 57 -11.61 6.03 -1.67
N LEU A 58 -11.84 6.62 -2.85
CA LEU A 58 -11.52 5.98 -4.12
C LEU A 58 -10.02 5.76 -4.29
N ALA A 59 -9.19 6.75 -3.96
CA ALA A 59 -7.73 6.64 -4.06
C ALA A 59 -7.19 5.56 -3.10
N LYS A 60 -7.70 5.47 -1.87
CA LYS A 60 -7.35 4.40 -0.93
C LYS A 60 -7.76 3.03 -1.45
N HIS A 61 -8.96 2.92 -2.02
CA HIS A 61 -9.43 1.67 -2.62
C HIS A 61 -8.54 1.24 -3.80
N LEU A 62 -8.23 2.16 -4.72
CA LEU A 62 -7.32 1.92 -5.83
C LEU A 62 -5.92 1.51 -5.34
N ALA A 63 -5.38 2.19 -4.32
CA ALA A 63 -4.09 1.82 -3.74
C ALA A 63 -4.09 0.37 -3.18
N LEU A 64 -5.18 -0.09 -2.57
CA LEU A 64 -5.31 -1.48 -2.13
C LEU A 64 -5.35 -2.45 -3.31
N LEU A 65 -6.06 -2.11 -4.39
CA LEU A 65 -6.10 -2.92 -5.61
C LEU A 65 -4.70 -3.07 -6.24
N THR A 66 -3.85 -2.06 -6.17
CA THR A 66 -2.48 -2.16 -6.69
C THR A 66 -1.63 -3.23 -5.99
N LEU A 67 -1.97 -3.61 -4.75
CA LEU A 67 -1.28 -4.68 -4.02
C LEU A 67 -1.68 -6.08 -4.51
N LEU A 68 -2.79 -6.20 -5.24
CA LEU A 68 -3.28 -7.49 -5.76
C LEU A 68 -2.59 -7.88 -7.07
N ASP A 69 -2.17 -6.91 -7.88
CA ASP A 69 -1.46 -7.17 -9.14
C ASP A 69 0.03 -6.83 -9.02
N HIS A 70 0.85 -7.89 -9.06
CA HIS A 70 2.31 -7.82 -9.07
C HIS A 70 2.92 -6.88 -10.12
N LYS A 71 2.21 -6.55 -11.22
CA LYS A 71 2.71 -5.60 -12.23
C LYS A 71 3.05 -4.24 -11.63
N HIS A 72 2.36 -3.83 -10.57
CA HIS A 72 2.60 -2.54 -9.93
C HIS A 72 3.90 -2.49 -9.11
N LEU A 73 4.50 -3.65 -8.78
CA LEU A 73 5.78 -3.74 -8.07
C LEU A 73 6.96 -3.19 -8.88
N SER A 74 6.79 -3.03 -10.20
CA SER A 74 7.82 -2.46 -11.08
C SER A 74 7.94 -0.93 -10.99
N TYR A 75 7.04 -0.27 -10.27
CA TYR A 75 6.99 1.18 -10.15
C TYR A 75 7.31 1.64 -8.73
N TRP A 76 7.84 2.85 -8.61
CA TRP A 76 8.08 3.47 -7.32
C TRP A 76 6.75 3.71 -6.58
N PRO A 77 6.71 3.48 -5.25
CA PRO A 77 5.50 3.71 -4.47
C PRO A 77 4.93 5.12 -4.59
N SER A 78 5.80 6.13 -4.76
CA SER A 78 5.42 7.52 -5.00
C SER A 78 4.72 7.73 -6.35
N THR A 79 5.21 7.10 -7.41
CA THR A 79 4.61 7.14 -8.75
C THR A 79 3.24 6.46 -8.74
N VAL A 80 3.13 5.30 -8.09
CA VAL A 80 1.86 4.61 -7.93
C VAL A 80 0.88 5.49 -7.16
N ALA A 81 1.30 6.10 -6.05
CA ALA A 81 0.45 7.00 -5.26
C ALA A 81 -0.07 8.21 -6.05
N ALA A 82 0.81 8.88 -6.80
CA ALA A 82 0.41 9.99 -7.68
C ALA A 82 -0.63 9.52 -8.72
N SER A 83 -0.37 8.36 -9.35
CA SER A 83 -1.26 7.83 -10.39
C SER A 83 -2.65 7.47 -9.86
N VAL A 84 -2.75 6.85 -8.68
CA VAL A 84 -4.06 6.48 -8.11
C VAL A 84 -4.85 7.71 -7.66
N VAL A 85 -4.18 8.76 -7.16
CA VAL A 85 -4.85 10.02 -6.81
C VAL A 85 -5.33 10.75 -8.06
N ALA A 86 -4.50 10.84 -9.10
CA ALA A 86 -4.90 11.42 -10.38
C ALA A 86 -6.08 10.65 -11.00
N LEU A 87 -6.03 9.31 -11.02
CA LEU A 87 -7.14 8.48 -11.48
C LEU A 87 -8.41 8.68 -10.67
N ALA A 88 -8.32 8.79 -9.34
CA ALA A 88 -9.47 9.05 -8.48
C ALA A 88 -10.09 10.44 -8.72
N CYS A 89 -9.26 11.47 -8.95
CA CYS A 89 -9.74 12.80 -9.32
C CYS A 89 -10.42 12.79 -10.69
N LEU A 90 -9.87 12.09 -11.69
CA LEU A 90 -10.50 11.95 -13.01
C LEU A 90 -11.84 11.21 -12.93
N ALA A 91 -11.88 10.08 -12.22
CA ALA A 91 -13.07 9.23 -12.10
C ALA A 91 -14.22 9.87 -11.30
N THR A 92 -13.96 10.97 -10.58
CA THR A 92 -14.95 11.71 -9.79
C THR A 92 -15.31 13.07 -10.41
N ASP A 93 -14.97 13.27 -11.69
CA ASP A 93 -15.17 14.52 -12.46
C ASP A 93 -14.48 15.75 -11.84
N LYS A 94 -13.36 15.54 -11.13
CA LYS A 94 -12.52 16.60 -10.52
C LYS A 94 -11.23 16.82 -11.28
N GLU A 95 -11.35 17.12 -12.57
CA GLU A 95 -10.21 17.38 -13.47
C GLU A 95 -9.29 18.52 -12.98
N SER A 96 -9.85 19.57 -12.39
CA SER A 96 -9.06 20.71 -11.86
C SER A 96 -8.12 20.32 -10.70
N SER A 97 -8.41 19.22 -10.00
CA SER A 97 -7.54 18.68 -8.95
C SER A 97 -6.42 17.81 -9.51
N CYS A 98 -6.57 17.24 -10.72
CA CYS A 98 -5.56 16.37 -11.34
C CYS A 98 -4.28 17.14 -11.70
N HIS A 99 -4.42 18.37 -12.21
CA HIS A 99 -3.28 19.20 -12.60
C HIS A 99 -2.33 19.48 -11.41
N ARG A 100 -2.85 19.52 -10.17
CA ARG A 100 -2.06 19.79 -8.96
C ARG A 100 -1.23 18.60 -8.47
N VAL A 101 -1.52 17.40 -8.97
CA VAL A 101 -0.78 16.18 -8.64
C VAL A 101 0.40 15.98 -9.59
N MET A 102 0.39 16.66 -10.74
CA MET A 102 1.37 16.51 -11.82
C MET A 102 2.45 17.62 -11.85
N GLU A 103 2.33 18.65 -11.00
CA GLU A 103 3.39 19.64 -10.72
C GLU A 103 4.31 19.16 -9.59
#